data_AF-A0AA92M1B1-F1
#
_entry.id   AF-A0AA92M1B1-F1
#
_cell.length_a   1.000
_cell.length_b   1.000
_cell.length_c   1.000
_cell.angle_alpha   90.00
_cell.angle_beta   90.00
_cell.angle_gamma   90.00
#
_symmetry.space_group_name_H-M   'P 1'
#
loop_
_entity.id
_entity.type
_entity.pdbx_description
1 polymer ?
#
loop_
_entity_poly.entity_id
_entity_poly.type
_entity_poly.pdbx_seq_one_letter_code
_entity_poly.pdbx_strand_id
1 'polypeptide(L)'
;MSGRSYPRIGRTSLQRKWEKLPAKAAPKCSACSQPARFRVDIEVNWFRGDDECGRACNEHKSDALALLAGIERHQAEQKALREAKEGAAS
;
A
#
# COMPACT_ATOMS: atom_id res chain seq x y z
N MET A 1 11.86 21.94 -16.66
CA MET A 1 11.35 20.57 -16.48
C MET A 1 10.68 20.52 -15.11
N SER A 2 9.37 20.36 -15.05
CA SER A 2 8.65 20.28 -13.78
C SER A 2 9.09 19.00 -13.07
N GLY A 3 10.00 19.13 -12.10
CA GLY A 3 10.54 18.02 -11.32
C GLY A 3 9.42 17.37 -10.53
N ARG A 4 8.80 16.33 -11.10
CA ARG A 4 7.91 15.46 -10.35
C ARG A 4 8.82 14.58 -9.50
N SER A 5 8.93 14.91 -8.23
CA SER A 5 9.59 14.05 -7.25
C SER A 5 8.72 12.82 -7.04
N TYR A 6 9.23 11.67 -7.46
CA TYR A 6 8.65 10.35 -7.19
C TYR A 6 9.42 9.70 -6.03
N PRO A 7 8.77 8.84 -5.22
CA PRO A 7 7.37 8.44 -5.29
C PRO A 7 6.42 9.54 -4.81
N ARG A 8 5.21 9.59 -5.38
CA ARG A 8 4.17 10.57 -5.00
C ARG A 8 2.81 9.92 -4.83
N ILE A 9 1.97 10.59 -4.04
CA ILE A 9 0.56 10.23 -3.94
C ILE A 9 -0.13 10.63 -5.26
N GLY A 10 -0.64 9.63 -5.97
CA GLY A 10 -1.51 9.82 -7.13
C GLY A 10 -2.94 10.06 -6.66
N ARG A 11 -3.73 8.99 -6.61
CA ARG A 11 -5.15 9.06 -6.25
C ARG A 11 -5.40 8.54 -4.84
N THR A 12 -6.04 9.35 -4.01
CA THR A 12 -6.56 8.91 -2.70
C THR A 12 -8.08 8.79 -2.76
N SER A 13 -8.60 7.60 -2.48
CA SER A 13 -10.04 7.31 -2.48
C SER A 13 -10.48 6.79 -1.12
N LEU A 14 -11.42 7.50 -0.48
CA LEU A 14 -12.06 7.03 0.74
C LEU A 14 -12.90 5.78 0.45
N GLN A 15 -12.63 4.69 1.15
CA GLN A 15 -13.39 3.45 1.04
C GLN A 15 -14.43 3.40 2.16
N ARG A 16 -15.65 3.89 1.88
CA ARG A 16 -16.78 3.86 2.84
C ARG A 16 -17.07 2.47 3.38
N LYS A 17 -16.78 1.42 2.59
CA LYS A 17 -16.88 0.03 3.03
C LYS A 17 -15.95 -0.29 4.20
N TRP A 18 -14.74 0.29 4.25
CA TRP A 18 -13.77 0.05 5.32
C TRP A 18 -14.11 0.82 6.59
N GLU A 19 -14.74 1.98 6.45
CA GLU A 19 -15.21 2.78 7.56
C GLU A 19 -16.37 2.12 8.33
N LYS A 20 -17.22 1.35 7.63
CA LYS A 20 -18.33 0.60 8.22
C LYS A 20 -17.92 -0.74 8.84
N LEU A 21 -16.70 -1.22 8.58
CA LEU A 21 -16.23 -2.48 9.12
C LEU A 21 -15.77 -2.32 10.57
N PRO A 22 -16.00 -3.32 11.44
CA PRO A 22 -15.46 -3.29 12.79
C PRO A 22 -13.92 -3.27 12.73
N ALA A 23 -13.28 -2.62 13.71
CA ALA A 23 -11.82 -2.40 13.72
C ALA A 23 -10.98 -3.69 13.55
N LYS A 24 -11.53 -4.84 13.94
CA LYS A 24 -10.89 -6.16 13.77
C LYS A 24 -10.97 -6.72 12.33
N ALA A 25 -11.97 -6.30 11.55
CA ALA A 25 -12.18 -6.74 10.16
C ALA A 25 -11.77 -5.68 9.13
N ALA A 26 -11.59 -4.43 9.56
CA ALA A 26 -11.06 -3.38 8.71
C ALA A 26 -9.63 -3.74 8.26
N PRO A 27 -9.28 -3.50 6.99
CA PRO A 27 -7.91 -3.69 6.54
C PRO A 27 -6.97 -2.77 7.31
N LYS A 28 -5.74 -3.22 7.57
CA LYS A 28 -4.73 -2.39 8.24
C LYS A 28 -4.06 -1.45 7.24
N CYS A 29 -3.54 -0.34 7.75
CA CYS A 29 -2.69 0.56 6.99
C CYS A 29 -1.40 -0.18 6.59
N SER A 30 -0.85 0.13 5.41
CA SER A 30 0.41 -0.45 4.95
C SER A 30 1.59 0.08 5.77
N ALA A 31 1.52 1.33 6.24
CA ALA A 31 2.59 1.96 7.02
C ALA A 31 2.53 1.61 8.52
N CYS A 32 1.32 1.39 9.06
CA CYS A 32 1.09 1.21 10.49
C CYS A 32 -0.04 0.21 10.78
N SER A 33 -0.23 -0.20 12.04
CA SER A 33 -1.26 -1.19 12.39
C SER A 33 -2.68 -0.64 12.56
N GLN A 34 -2.91 0.65 12.26
CA GLN A 34 -4.24 1.29 12.38
C GLN A 34 -5.18 0.82 11.26
N PRO A 35 -6.52 0.85 11.47
CA PRO A 35 -7.49 0.53 10.44
C PRO A 35 -7.40 1.54 9.29
N ALA A 36 -7.15 1.03 8.09
CA ALA A 36 -7.14 1.81 6.87
C ALA A 36 -8.56 2.22 6.47
N ARG A 37 -8.69 3.47 6.06
CA ARG A 37 -9.94 4.05 5.54
C ARG A 37 -9.82 4.47 4.09
N PHE A 38 -8.60 4.69 3.63
CA PHE A 38 -8.30 5.22 2.30
C PHE A 38 -7.54 4.17 1.50
N ARG A 39 -7.95 3.99 0.24
CA ARG A 39 -7.10 3.37 -0.78
C ARG A 39 -6.29 4.48 -1.43
N VAL A 40 -4.98 4.29 -1.50
CA VAL A 40 -4.03 5.27 -2.01
C VAL A 40 -3.25 4.62 -3.14
N ASP A 41 -3.27 5.25 -4.30
CA ASP A 41 -2.46 4.86 -5.45
C ASP A 41 -1.18 5.71 -5.42
N ILE A 42 -0.03 5.04 -5.36
CA ILE A 42 1.30 5.63 -5.24
C ILE A 42 1.97 5.53 -6.61
N GLU A 43 2.21 6.66 -7.24
CA GLU A 43 2.99 6.71 -8.45
C GLU A 43 4.47 6.60 -8.04
N VAL A 44 5.14 5.52 -8.41
CA VAL A 44 6.57 5.30 -8.11
C VAL A 44 7.49 5.83 -9.20
N ASN A 45 7.00 5.98 -10.43
CA ASN A 45 7.75 6.54 -11.53
C ASN A 45 6.82 7.28 -12.51
N TRP A 46 7.42 7.88 -13.55
CA TRP A 46 6.68 8.55 -14.62
C TRP A 46 5.97 7.56 -15.58
N PHE A 47 6.43 6.31 -15.64
CA PHE A 47 5.91 5.31 -16.56
C PHE A 47 4.59 4.76 -16.01
N ARG A 48 3.49 5.02 -16.73
CA ARG A 48 2.18 4.46 -16.38
C ARG A 48 2.25 2.92 -16.40
N GLY A 49 2.01 2.29 -15.27
CA GLY A 49 1.97 0.82 -15.14
C GLY A 49 2.61 0.28 -13.86
N ASP A 50 3.54 1.03 -13.26
CA ASP A 50 4.20 0.64 -12.00
C ASP A 50 3.50 1.19 -10.74
N ASP A 51 2.31 1.79 -10.88
CA ASP A 51 1.64 2.42 -9.73
C ASP A 51 1.29 1.39 -8.65
N GLU A 52 1.75 1.66 -7.42
CA GLU A 52 1.55 0.78 -6.28
C GLU A 52 0.27 1.13 -5.52
N CYS A 53 -0.48 0.13 -5.09
CA CYS A 53 -1.75 0.33 -4.39
C CYS A 53 -1.62 0.06 -2.89
N GLY A 54 -1.62 1.13 -2.10
CA GLY A 54 -1.58 1.10 -0.65
C GLY A 54 -2.94 1.25 0.03
N ARG A 55 -2.99 0.84 1.30
CA ARG A 55 -4.12 1.15 2.19
C ARG A 55 -3.58 2.06 3.28
N ALA A 56 -4.26 3.18 3.53
CA ALA A 56 -3.81 4.19 4.46
C ALA A 56 -4.83 4.49 5.55
N CYS A 57 -4.34 4.77 6.75
CA CYS A 57 -5.11 5.45 7.77
C CYS A 57 -5.21 6.96 7.44
N ASN A 58 -5.94 7.73 8.25
CA ASN A 58 -6.16 9.14 7.98
C ASN A 58 -4.89 10.00 8.08
N GLU A 59 -3.89 9.53 8.83
CA GLU A 59 -2.60 10.20 9.02
C GLU A 59 -1.67 9.92 7.84
N HIS A 60 -1.49 8.65 7.48
CA HIS A 60 -0.55 8.25 6.42
C HIS A 60 -1.10 8.37 4.99
N LYS A 61 -2.31 8.91 4.79
CA LYS A 61 -2.92 9.03 3.45
C LYS A 61 -2.12 9.90 2.47
N SER A 62 -1.30 10.80 3.01
CA SER A 62 -0.45 11.72 2.25
C SER A 62 1.03 11.31 2.22
N ASP A 63 1.42 10.27 2.95
CA ASP A 63 2.82 9.84 3.06
C ASP A 63 3.15 8.71 2.08
N ALA A 64 3.59 9.09 0.87
CA ALA A 64 3.94 8.14 -0.18
C ALA A 64 5.07 7.20 0.26
N LEU A 65 6.11 7.72 0.91
CA LEU A 65 7.27 6.95 1.36
C LEU A 65 6.89 5.90 2.41
N ALA A 66 6.10 6.29 3.41
CA ALA A 66 5.70 5.39 4.49
C ALA A 66 4.79 4.27 3.97
N LEU A 67 3.86 4.59 3.07
CA LEU A 67 3.00 3.60 2.45
C LEU A 67 3.77 2.65 1.53
N LEU A 68 4.68 3.18 0.71
CA LEU A 68 5.50 2.39 -0.21
C LEU A 68 6.38 1.40 0.55
N ALA A 69 7.12 1.85 1.57
CA ALA A 69 7.92 0.98 2.42
C ALA A 69 7.09 -0.10 3.12
N GLY A 70 5.82 0.21 3.44
CA GLY A 70 4.85 -0.77 3.95
C GLY A 70 4.45 -1.83 2.92
N ILE A 71 4.18 -1.41 1.69
CA ILE A 71 3.79 -2.29 0.58
C ILE A 71 4.94 -3.21 0.20
N GLU A 72 6.15 -2.67 0.03
CA GLU A 72 7.34 -3.44 -0.31
C GLU A 72 7.64 -4.52 0.72
N ARG A 73 7.52 -4.21 2.02
CA ARG A 73 7.65 -5.22 3.09
C ARG A 73 6.65 -6.35 2.94
N HIS A 74 5.38 -6.04 2.73
CA HIS A 74 4.36 -7.06 2.55
C HIS A 74 4.55 -7.87 1.25
N GLN A 75 4.95 -7.24 0.16
CA GLN A 75 5.25 -7.94 -1.10
C GLN A 75 6.45 -8.88 -0.93
N ALA A 76 7.52 -8.43 -0.27
CA ALA A 76 8.69 -9.24 0.03
C ALA A 76 8.34 -10.46 0.92
N GLU A 77 7.53 -10.26 1.96
CA GLU A 77 7.02 -11.35 2.80
C GLU A 77 6.19 -12.36 1.98
N GLN A 78 5.28 -11.89 1.12
CA GLN A 78 4.47 -12.76 0.27
C GLN A 78 5.31 -13.51 -0.77
N LYS A 79 6.33 -12.85 -1.34
CA LYS A 79 7.26 -13.47 -2.28
C LYS A 79 8.08 -14.56 -1.58
N ALA A 80 8.65 -14.28 -0.42
CA ALA A 80 9.39 -15.27 0.38
C ALA A 80 8.50 -16.47 0.76
N LEU A 81 7.23 -16.23 1.12
CA LEU A 81 6.26 -17.30 1.41
C LEU A 81 5.93 -18.15 0.18
N ARG A 82 5.89 -17.56 -1.02
CA ARG A 82 5.67 -18.29 -2.28
C ARG A 82 6.88 -19.14 -2.64
N GLU A 83 8.07 -18.56 -2.60
CA GLU A 83 9.33 -19.25 -2.87
C GLU A 83 9.55 -20.43 -1.90
N ALA A 84 9.23 -20.26 -0.62
CA ALA A 84 9.28 -21.36 0.36
C ALA A 84 8.29 -22.50 0.05
N LYS A 85 7.11 -22.20 -0.51
CA LYS A 85 6.13 -23.21 -0.91
C LYS A 85 6.52 -23.93 -2.20
N GLU A 86 7.08 -23.21 -3.16
CA GLU A 86 7.54 -23.78 -4.43
C GLU A 86 8.80 -24.64 -4.23
N GLY A 87 9.70 -24.25 -3.33
CA GLY A 87 10.86 -25.06 -2.96
C GLY A 87 10.53 -26.31 -2.14
N ALA A 88 9.40 -26.34 -1.42
CA ALA A 88 8.94 -27.52 -0.67
C ALA A 88 8.19 -28.56 -1.54
N ALA A 89 7.89 -28.23 -2.80
CA ALA A 89 7.23 -29.11 -3.76
C ALA A 89 8.19 -29.73 -4.79
N SER A 90 9.51 -29.53 -4.63
CA SER A 90 10.58 -30.07 -5.49
C SER A 90 11.31 -31.22 -4.83
#